data_AF-A0A2Z6AEP4-F1
#
_entry.id   AF-A0A2Z6AEP4-F1
#
_cell.length_a   1.000
_cell.length_b   1.000
_cell.length_c   1.000
_cell.angle_alpha   90.00
_cell.angle_beta   90.00
_cell.angle_gamma   90.00
#
_symmetry.space_group_name_H-M   'P 1'
#
loop_
_entity.id
_entity.type
_entity.pdbx_description
1 polymer ?
#
loop_
_entity_poly.entity_id
_entity_poly.type
_entity_poly.pdbx_seq_one_letter_code
_entity_poly.pdbx_strand_id
1 'polypeptide(L)'
;MALHPQIAAFAAQLDDLSRLLRRHDARVWADKVDLLHRMIADSNFNGVERYLALYEGEGSFADLTLTDPAAQAELNSCRTAARAMAQRLAQEEQAD
;
A
#
# COMPACT_ATOMS: atom_id res chain seq x y z
N MET A 1 12.59 2.30 -19.51
CA MET A 1 11.34 3.09 -19.51
C MET A 1 11.27 3.79 -18.15
N ALA A 2 11.04 5.09 -18.12
CA ALA A 2 10.88 5.79 -16.85
C ALA A 2 9.55 5.34 -16.22
N LEU A 3 9.57 4.90 -14.96
CA LEU A 3 8.35 4.70 -14.20
C LEU A 3 7.56 6.02 -14.20
N HIS A 4 6.24 5.93 -14.39
CA HIS A 4 5.36 7.09 -14.26
C HIS A 4 5.60 7.70 -12.85
N PRO A 5 5.78 9.03 -12.72
CA PRO A 5 6.18 9.65 -11.45
C PRO A 5 5.22 9.33 -10.29
N GLN A 6 3.94 9.11 -10.62
CA GLN A 6 2.94 8.69 -9.64
C GLN A 6 3.16 7.25 -9.13
N ILE A 7 3.60 6.34 -10.00
CA ILE A 7 3.93 4.96 -9.63
C ILE A 7 5.16 4.92 -8.72
N ALA A 8 6.18 5.74 -9.02
CA ALA A 8 7.35 5.87 -8.17
C ALA A 8 6.98 6.43 -6.78
N ALA A 9 6.09 7.43 -6.72
CA ALA A 9 5.58 7.96 -5.46
C ALA A 9 4.79 6.92 -4.68
N PHE A 10 3.96 6.12 -5.35
CA PHE A 10 3.20 5.05 -4.71
C PHE A 10 4.12 3.93 -4.18
N ALA A 11 5.14 3.55 -4.95
CA ALA A 11 6.13 2.57 -4.52
C ALA A 11 6.87 3.02 -3.23
N ALA A 12 7.31 4.29 -3.17
CA ALA A 12 7.93 4.86 -1.97
C ALA A 12 6.98 4.82 -0.76
N GLN A 13 5.70 5.15 -0.97
CA GLN A 13 4.69 5.11 0.09
C GLN A 13 4.48 3.69 0.65
N LEU A 14 4.57 2.65 -0.19
CA LEU A 14 4.49 1.25 0.24
C LEU A 14 5.72 0.79 1.01
N ASP A 15 6.92 1.25 0.63
CA ASP A 15 8.14 0.97 1.38
C ASP A 15 8.07 1.56 2.80
N ASP A 16 7.61 2.80 2.95
CA ASP A 16 7.41 3.43 4.26
C ASP A 16 6.36 2.68 5.10
N LEU A 17 5.25 2.27 4.48
CA LEU A 17 4.23 1.46 5.14
C LEU A 17 4.77 0.10 5.60
N SER A 18 5.55 -0.59 4.76
CA SER A 18 6.19 -1.87 5.13
C SER A 18 7.12 -1.71 6.32
N ARG A 19 7.97 -0.67 6.33
CA ARG A 19 8.88 -0.38 7.44
C ARG A 19 8.13 -0.12 8.75
N LEU A 20 7.02 0.62 8.69
CA LEU A 20 6.15 0.85 9.85
C LEU A 20 5.58 -0.47 10.37
N LEU A 21 5.02 -1.31 9.50
CA LEU A 21 4.44 -2.60 9.87
C LEU A 21 5.48 -3.53 10.52
N ARG A 22 6.70 -3.57 9.99
CA ARG A 22 7.81 -4.36 10.57
C ARG A 22 8.20 -3.87 11.96
N ARG A 23 8.23 -2.56 12.18
CA ARG A 23 8.57 -1.96 13.48
C ARG A 23 7.59 -2.37 14.58
N HIS A 24 6.33 -2.62 14.23
CA HIS A 24 5.27 -2.99 15.16
C HIS A 24 4.86 -4.46 15.10
N ASP A 25 5.76 -5.34 14.61
CA ASP A 25 5.60 -6.80 14.50
C ASP A 25 4.41 -7.27 13.64
N ALA A 26 3.84 -6.40 12.80
CA ALA A 26 2.82 -6.75 11.81
C ALA A 26 3.44 -7.40 10.56
N ARG A 27 4.28 -8.42 10.75
CA ARG A 27 5.15 -9.01 9.70
C ARG A 27 4.39 -9.56 8.51
N VAL A 28 3.28 -10.25 8.74
CA VAL A 28 2.43 -10.81 7.68
C VAL A 28 1.94 -9.71 6.72
N TRP A 29 1.62 -8.54 7.26
CA TRP A 29 1.20 -7.39 6.46
C TRP A 29 2.37 -6.69 5.79
N ALA A 30 3.51 -6.58 6.47
CA ALA A 30 4.74 -6.06 5.87
C ALA A 30 5.15 -6.88 4.63
N ASP A 31 5.16 -8.20 4.73
CA ASP A 31 5.53 -9.11 3.63
C ASP A 31 4.58 -8.96 2.44
N LYS A 32 3.27 -8.80 2.71
CA LYS A 32 2.26 -8.53 1.66
C LYS A 32 2.51 -7.17 0.98
N VAL A 33 2.79 -6.12 1.75
CA VAL A 33 3.08 -4.79 1.21
C VAL A 33 4.39 -4.78 0.41
N ASP A 34 5.41 -5.50 0.86
CA ASP A 34 6.68 -5.66 0.13
C ASP A 34 6.51 -6.37 -1.21
N LEU A 35 5.67 -7.41 -1.23
CA LEU A 35 5.33 -8.11 -2.47
C LEU A 35 4.70 -7.14 -3.48
N LEU A 36 3.74 -6.34 -3.02
CA LEU A 36 3.07 -5.34 -3.87
C LEU A 36 4.04 -4.26 -4.35
N HIS A 37 4.91 -3.77 -3.47
CA HIS A 37 5.95 -2.80 -3.82
C HIS A 37 6.82 -3.32 -4.98
N ARG A 38 7.28 -4.57 -4.92
CA ARG A 38 8.05 -5.20 -6.02
C ARG A 38 7.23 -5.32 -7.30
N MET A 39 5.97 -5.74 -7.19
CA MET A 39 5.08 -5.86 -8.36
C MET A 39 4.81 -4.53 -9.04
N ILE A 40 4.72 -3.44 -8.27
CA ILE A 40 4.51 -2.08 -8.79
C ILE A 40 5.78 -1.59 -9.50
N ALA A 41 6.95 -1.87 -8.92
CA ALA A 41 8.23 -1.57 -9.55
C ALA A 41 8.42 -2.32 -10.89
N ASP A 42 7.90 -3.56 -11.00
CA ASP A 42 8.10 -4.43 -12.16
C ASP A 42 6.97 -4.38 -13.21
N SER A 43 5.73 -4.00 -12.87
CA SER A 43 4.56 -4.12 -13.78
C SER A 43 3.52 -2.99 -13.68
N ASN A 44 3.88 -1.84 -13.12
CA ASN A 44 3.15 -0.56 -12.98
C ASN A 44 1.69 -0.61 -12.46
N PHE A 45 0.76 -1.37 -13.04
CA PHE A 45 -0.67 -1.34 -12.69
C PHE A 45 -1.20 -2.59 -11.95
N ASN A 46 -0.69 -3.79 -12.26
CA ASN A 46 -1.15 -5.04 -11.63
C ASN A 46 -0.99 -5.08 -10.10
N GLY A 47 -0.06 -4.29 -9.56
CA GLY A 47 0.12 -4.17 -8.11
C GLY A 47 -0.81 -3.16 -7.45
N VAL A 48 -1.37 -2.20 -8.21
CA VAL A 48 -2.35 -1.23 -7.72
C VAL A 48 -3.68 -1.91 -7.40
N GLU A 49 -4.20 -2.71 -8.33
CA GLU A 49 -5.44 -3.47 -8.10
C GLU A 49 -5.30 -4.45 -6.93
N ARG A 50 -4.17 -5.17 -6.87
CA ARG A 50 -3.89 -6.09 -5.76
C ARG A 50 -3.75 -5.37 -4.41
N TYR A 51 -3.23 -4.14 -4.42
CA TYR A 51 -3.21 -3.32 -3.20
C TYR A 51 -4.62 -2.95 -2.75
N LEU A 52 -5.51 -2.56 -3.66
CA LEU A 52 -6.90 -2.26 -3.34
C LEU A 52 -7.64 -3.49 -2.82
N ALA A 53 -7.37 -4.67 -3.38
CA ALA A 53 -7.94 -5.93 -2.92
C ALA A 53 -7.54 -6.30 -1.47
N LEU A 54 -6.48 -5.73 -0.91
CA LEU A 54 -6.14 -5.94 0.51
C LEU A 54 -7.19 -5.39 1.48
N TYR A 55 -8.05 -4.49 1.03
CA TYR A 55 -9.13 -3.89 1.83
C TYR A 55 -10.44 -4.68 1.72
N GLU A 56 -10.48 -5.73 0.92
CA GLU A 56 -11.66 -6.56 0.72
C GLU A 56 -11.62 -7.81 1.61
N GLY A 57 -12.79 -8.24 2.09
CA GLY A 57 -12.94 -9.44 2.93
C GLY A 57 -12.81 -9.21 4.44
N GLU A 58 -12.99 -10.29 5.20
CA GLU A 58 -12.90 -10.29 6.66
C GLU A 58 -11.44 -10.44 7.12
N GLY A 59 -11.01 -9.66 8.11
CA GLY A 59 -9.60 -9.62 8.53
C GLY A 59 -8.71 -8.94 7.50
N SER A 60 -9.28 -7.96 6.79
CA SER A 60 -8.62 -7.19 5.75
C SER A 60 -7.54 -6.28 6.34
N PHE A 61 -6.78 -5.63 5.46
CA PHE A 61 -5.83 -4.60 5.88
C PHE A 61 -6.53 -3.38 6.52
N ALA A 62 -7.83 -3.22 6.27
CA ALA A 62 -8.66 -2.20 6.93
C ALA A 62 -8.86 -2.52 8.43
N ASP A 63 -8.85 -3.79 8.79
CA ASP A 63 -9.12 -4.28 10.14
C ASP A 63 -7.86 -4.41 10.99
N LEU A 64 -6.68 -4.28 10.36
CA LEU A 64 -5.41 -4.27 11.07
C LEU A 64 -5.35 -3.12 12.07
N THR A 65 -5.08 -3.48 13.33
CA THR A 65 -4.82 -2.55 14.41
C THR A 65 -3.47 -2.85 15.05
N LEU A 66 -2.78 -1.79 15.48
CA LEU A 66 -1.54 -1.81 16.24
C LEU A 66 -1.85 -1.47 17.69
N THR A 67 -1.09 -2.06 18.62
CA THR A 67 -1.28 -1.87 20.06
C THR A 67 -0.90 -0.45 20.53
N ASP A 68 0.06 0.19 19.88
CA ASP A 68 0.49 1.55 20.19
C ASP A 68 -0.44 2.57 19.49
N PRO A 69 -1.13 3.46 20.23
CA PRO A 69 -2.01 4.48 19.65
C PRO A 69 -1.31 5.45 18.69
N ALA A 70 -0.04 5.78 18.95
CA ALA A 70 0.73 6.67 18.08
C ALA A 70 1.01 5.98 16.74
N ALA A 71 1.47 4.72 16.80
CA ALA A 71 1.66 3.89 15.62
C ALA A 71 0.35 3.62 14.87
N GLN A 72 -0.77 3.44 15.57
CA GLN A 72 -2.07 3.27 14.92
C GLN A 72 -2.49 4.52 14.15
N ALA A 73 -2.27 5.71 14.70
CA ALA A 73 -2.53 6.96 14.00
C ALA A 73 -1.65 7.11 12.75
N GLU A 74 -0.36 6.77 12.86
CA GLU A 74 0.57 6.77 11.73
C GLU A 74 0.17 5.75 10.66
N LEU A 75 -0.16 4.51 11.05
CA LEU A 75 -0.69 3.48 10.15
C LEU A 75 -1.94 3.97 9.42
N ASN A 76 -2.91 4.53 10.14
CA ASN A 76 -4.14 5.05 9.55
C ASN A 76 -3.86 6.15 8.52
N SER A 77 -2.90 7.04 8.82
CA SER A 77 -2.47 8.10 7.90
C SER A 77 -1.83 7.51 6.65
N CYS A 78 -0.81 6.65 6.80
CA CYS A 78 -0.11 6.01 5.69
C CYS A 78 -1.07 5.19 4.82
N ARG A 79 -1.96 4.41 5.45
CA ARG A 79 -2.97 3.59 4.78
C ARG A 79 -3.95 4.43 3.97
N THR A 80 -4.38 5.57 4.50
CA THR A 80 -5.31 6.48 3.82
C THR A 80 -4.63 7.13 2.62
N ALA A 81 -3.39 7.63 2.78
CA ALA A 81 -2.61 8.22 1.71
C ALA A 81 -2.33 7.21 0.58
N ALA A 82 -1.86 6.01 0.92
CA ALA A 82 -1.59 4.95 -0.05
C ALA A 82 -2.86 4.50 -0.79
N ARG A 83 -3.99 4.37 -0.10
CA ARG A 83 -5.29 4.06 -0.74
C ARG A 83 -5.73 5.15 -1.72
N ALA A 84 -5.60 6.42 -1.34
CA ALA A 84 -5.97 7.53 -2.22
C ALA A 84 -5.10 7.57 -3.49
N MET A 85 -3.80 7.29 -3.37
CA MET A 85 -2.91 7.16 -4.54
C MET A 85 -3.31 5.98 -5.43
N ALA A 86 -3.54 4.81 -4.84
CA ALA A 86 -3.95 3.61 -5.58
C ALA A 86 -5.28 3.81 -6.33
N GLN A 87 -6.26 4.48 -5.71
CA GLN A 87 -7.54 4.79 -6.36
C GLN A 87 -7.38 5.75 -7.53
N ARG A 88 -6.54 6.79 -7.40
CA ARG A 88 -6.26 7.72 -8.51
C ARG A 88 -5.58 7.01 -9.67
N LEU A 89 -4.57 6.18 -9.38
CA LEU A 89 -3.89 5.38 -10.38
C LEU A 89 -4.86 4.44 -11.11
N ALA A 90 -5.71 3.71 -10.38
CA ALA A 90 -6.71 2.84 -10.99
C ALA A 90 -7.72 3.60 -11.88
N GLN A 91 -8.08 4.84 -11.51
CA GLN A 91 -8.93 5.70 -12.34
C GLN A 91 -8.22 6.18 -13.60
N GLU A 92 -6.93 6.52 -13.51
CA GLU A 92 -6.11 6.91 -14.67
C GLU A 92 -5.97 5.75 -15.67
N GLU A 93 -5.78 4.51 -15.20
CA GLU A 93 -5.71 3.32 -16.06
C GLU A 93 -7.00 3.09 -16.84
N GLN A 94 -8.16 3.23 -16.18
CA GLN A 94 -9.47 2.99 -16.81
C GLN A 94 -9.88 4.09 -17.79
N ALA A 95 -9.17 5.23 -17.78
CA ALA A 95 -9.44 6.37 -18.64
C ALA A 95 -8.55 6.38 -19.92
N ASP A 96 -7.55 5.50 -20.00
CA ASP A 96 -6.67 5.27 -21.17
C ASP A 96 -7.22 4.12 -22.05
#